data_AF-A0A3M6ZMX1-F1
#
_entry.id   AF-A0A3M6ZMX1-F1
#
_cell.length_a   1.000
_cell.length_b   1.000
_cell.length_c   1.000
_cell.angle_alpha   90.00
_cell.angle_beta   90.00
_cell.angle_gamma   90.00
#
_symmetry.space_group_name_H-M   'P 1'
#
loop_
_entity.id
_entity.type
_entity.pdbx_description
1 polymer ?
#
loop_
_entity_poly.entity_id
_entity_poly.type
_entity_poly.pdbx_seq_one_letter_code
_entity_poly.pdbx_strand_id
1 'polypeptide(L)'
;MAQPTPTSQIISETAKQEGGPEKGSAAAQMQSEVGKTRNFEQAAQEVIRKMQQTPEAITREDAAYLKSREARAIGTNNPPAGSVSADAEHLAAENLGATKDSSNAGAGGVNPAHQSAQTKIHNYEQAASEVGSKMQDAPGSVTESDAAYLHSREARASGQANPPPGSLSAQAEHLAAINEGRATAQASAGVENNDPASQSAKDRLHNLEEATSQVGQKMARDPGHVTKDDANLLHSREERAFGETEKGGISAQAQSMAAQNEGKSS
;
A
#
# COMPACT_ATOMS: atom_id res chain seq x y z
N MET A 1 -27.77 -41.67 -20.16
CA MET A 1 -26.90 -42.85 -20.02
C MET A 1 -25.97 -42.85 -21.22
N ALA A 2 -24.66 -42.69 -21.03
CA ALA A 2 -23.70 -42.81 -22.12
C ALA A 2 -23.71 -44.27 -22.60
N GLN A 3 -23.89 -44.50 -23.90
CA GLN A 3 -23.82 -45.84 -24.45
C GLN A 3 -22.36 -46.34 -24.34
N PRO A 4 -22.14 -47.60 -23.93
CA PRO A 4 -20.78 -48.13 -23.84
C PRO A 4 -20.12 -48.14 -25.22
N THR A 5 -18.90 -47.62 -25.30
CA THR A 5 -18.11 -47.60 -26.54
C THR A 5 -17.93 -49.04 -27.05
N PRO A 6 -18.36 -49.37 -28.28
CA PRO A 6 -18.29 -50.74 -28.78
C PRO A 6 -16.84 -51.18 -28.97
N THR A 7 -16.51 -52.40 -28.54
CA THR A 7 -15.17 -52.97 -28.70
C THR A 7 -14.91 -53.42 -30.14
N SER A 8 -13.63 -53.48 -30.54
CA SER A 8 -13.22 -53.91 -31.88
C SER A 8 -13.71 -55.32 -32.25
N GLN A 9 -13.89 -56.19 -31.25
CA GLN A 9 -14.44 -57.53 -31.42
C GLN A 9 -15.91 -57.48 -31.84
N ILE A 10 -16.74 -56.71 -31.12
CA ILE A 10 -18.16 -56.53 -31.43
C ILE A 10 -18.33 -55.91 -32.83
N ILE A 11 -17.52 -54.90 -33.16
CA ILE A 11 -17.55 -54.25 -34.48
C ILE A 11 -17.24 -55.25 -35.60
N SER A 12 -16.24 -56.11 -35.39
CA SER A 12 -15.82 -57.10 -36.38
C SER A 12 -16.83 -58.23 -36.56
N GLU A 13 -17.49 -58.66 -35.48
CA GLU A 13 -18.55 -59.67 -35.53
C GLU A 13 -19.78 -59.14 -36.27
N THR A 14 -20.20 -57.91 -35.96
CA THR A 14 -21.31 -57.27 -36.67
C THR A 14 -20.97 -57.03 -38.14
N ALA A 15 -19.75 -56.59 -38.47
CA ALA A 15 -19.34 -56.43 -39.86
C ALA A 15 -19.38 -57.76 -40.64
N LYS A 16 -19.00 -58.88 -40.00
CA LYS A 16 -19.10 -60.21 -40.63
C LYS A 16 -20.55 -60.65 -40.84
N GLN A 17 -21.44 -60.33 -39.90
CA GLN A 17 -22.88 -60.62 -40.03
C GLN A 17 -23.54 -59.76 -41.12
N GLU A 18 -23.09 -58.53 -41.32
CA GLU A 18 -23.62 -57.59 -42.32
C GLU A 18 -22.97 -57.73 -43.71
N GLY A 19 -22.00 -58.64 -43.89
CA GLY A 19 -21.30 -58.80 -45.18
C GLY A 19 -20.23 -57.75 -45.46
N GLY A 20 -19.90 -56.90 -44.49
CA GLY A 20 -18.85 -55.88 -44.55
C GLY A 20 -19.31 -54.54 -43.96
N PRO A 21 -18.37 -53.61 -43.69
CA PRO A 21 -18.72 -52.25 -43.26
C PRO A 21 -19.21 -51.43 -44.46
N GLU A 22 -20.53 -51.39 -44.66
CA GLU A 22 -21.16 -50.53 -45.67
C GLU A 22 -21.71 -49.23 -45.05
N LYS A 23 -21.77 -48.15 -45.85
CA LYS A 23 -22.26 -46.85 -45.38
C LYS A 23 -23.70 -46.96 -44.87
N GLY A 24 -23.90 -46.73 -43.57
CA GLY A 24 -25.20 -46.81 -42.91
C GLY A 24 -25.45 -48.09 -42.12
N SER A 25 -24.58 -49.11 -42.25
CA SER A 25 -24.67 -50.37 -41.50
C SER A 25 -24.42 -50.18 -40.00
N ALA A 26 -24.83 -51.14 -39.17
CA ALA A 26 -24.60 -51.09 -37.73
C ALA A 26 -23.09 -51.12 -37.42
N ALA A 27 -22.31 -51.91 -38.16
CA ALA A 27 -20.85 -51.89 -38.05
C ALA A 27 -20.24 -50.52 -38.37
N ALA A 28 -20.73 -49.83 -39.42
CA ALA A 28 -20.27 -48.50 -39.77
C ALA A 28 -20.66 -47.44 -38.72
N GLN A 29 -21.85 -47.55 -38.12
CA GLN A 29 -22.28 -46.68 -37.03
C GLN A 29 -21.41 -46.88 -35.79
N MET A 30 -21.13 -48.13 -35.41
CA MET A 30 -20.25 -48.43 -34.27
C MET A 30 -18.82 -47.93 -34.50
N GLN A 31 -18.28 -48.06 -35.72
CA GLN A 31 -16.98 -47.47 -36.07
C GLN A 31 -16.99 -45.94 -35.97
N SER A 32 -18.06 -45.30 -36.42
CA SER A 32 -18.26 -43.86 -36.29
C SER A 32 -18.27 -43.42 -34.82
N GLU A 33 -19.00 -44.12 -33.94
CA GLU A 33 -19.03 -43.81 -32.50
C GLU A 33 -17.64 -43.93 -31.87
N VAL A 34 -16.89 -45.00 -32.16
CA VAL A 34 -15.50 -45.14 -31.70
C VAL A 34 -14.63 -43.98 -32.19
N GLY A 35 -14.81 -43.56 -33.45
CA GLY A 35 -14.10 -42.42 -34.02
C GLY A 35 -14.42 -41.11 -33.28
N LYS A 36 -15.68 -40.85 -32.96
CA LYS A 36 -16.10 -39.65 -32.21
C LYS A 36 -15.50 -39.63 -30.81
N THR A 37 -15.56 -40.75 -30.09
CA THR A 37 -14.98 -40.87 -28.73
C THR A 37 -13.47 -40.65 -28.74
N ARG A 38 -12.73 -41.30 -29.66
CA ARG A 38 -11.28 -41.10 -29.78
C ARG A 38 -10.91 -39.66 -30.12
N ASN A 39 -11.64 -39.04 -31.04
CA ASN A 39 -11.40 -37.64 -31.42
C ASN A 39 -11.63 -36.70 -30.23
N PHE A 40 -12.63 -36.96 -29.39
CA PHE A 40 -12.85 -36.22 -28.16
C PHE A 40 -11.73 -36.44 -27.15
N GLU A 41 -11.33 -37.70 -26.91
CA GLU A 41 -10.27 -38.03 -25.96
C GLU A 41 -8.94 -37.37 -26.33
N GLN A 42 -8.58 -37.37 -27.61
CA GLN A 42 -7.39 -36.67 -28.10
C GLN A 42 -7.47 -35.15 -27.88
N ALA A 43 -8.60 -34.54 -28.22
CA ALA A 43 -8.82 -33.12 -27.99
C ALA A 43 -8.79 -32.77 -26.49
N ALA A 44 -9.36 -33.63 -25.64
CA ALA A 44 -9.35 -33.46 -24.19
C ALA A 44 -7.92 -33.52 -23.65
N GLN A 45 -7.10 -34.48 -24.06
CA GLN A 45 -5.71 -34.57 -23.63
C GLN A 45 -4.88 -33.34 -24.04
N GLU A 46 -5.10 -32.82 -25.24
CA GLU A 46 -4.44 -31.61 -25.73
C GLU A 46 -4.84 -30.39 -24.90
N VAL A 47 -6.14 -30.18 -24.68
CA VAL A 47 -6.64 -29.05 -23.91
C VAL A 47 -6.27 -29.18 -22.43
N ILE A 48 -6.36 -30.36 -21.82
CA ILE A 48 -5.90 -30.60 -20.43
C ILE A 48 -4.43 -30.26 -20.28
N ARG A 49 -3.58 -30.68 -21.22
CA ARG A 49 -2.15 -30.36 -21.17
C ARG A 49 -1.94 -28.85 -21.24
N LYS A 50 -2.66 -28.16 -22.12
CA LYS A 50 -2.61 -26.71 -22.25
C LYS A 50 -3.14 -26.01 -20.98
N MET A 51 -4.21 -26.51 -20.37
CA MET A 51 -4.75 -26.01 -19.09
C MET A 51 -3.76 -26.18 -17.94
N GLN A 52 -2.98 -27.27 -17.92
CA GLN A 52 -1.99 -27.52 -16.86
C GLN A 52 -0.70 -26.72 -17.05
N GLN A 53 -0.27 -26.51 -18.30
CA GLN A 53 1.01 -25.86 -18.61
C GLN A 53 0.90 -24.34 -18.72
N THR A 54 -0.16 -23.86 -19.38
CA THR A 54 -0.39 -22.46 -19.71
C THR A 54 -1.89 -22.16 -19.64
N PRO A 55 -2.49 -22.19 -18.43
CA PRO A 55 -3.93 -21.97 -18.25
C PRO A 55 -4.40 -20.64 -18.83
N GLU A 56 -3.58 -19.59 -18.78
CA GLU A 56 -3.82 -18.26 -19.33
C GLU A 56 -3.92 -18.21 -20.86
N ALA A 57 -3.40 -19.23 -21.55
CA ALA A 57 -3.43 -19.34 -23.01
C ALA A 57 -4.69 -20.08 -23.53
N ILE A 58 -5.58 -20.51 -22.65
CA ILE A 58 -6.83 -21.18 -23.02
C ILE A 58 -7.81 -20.15 -23.58
N THR A 59 -8.25 -20.40 -24.82
CA THR A 59 -9.11 -19.50 -25.59
C THR A 59 -10.53 -20.04 -25.73
N ARG A 60 -11.46 -19.18 -26.20
CA ARG A 60 -12.83 -19.62 -26.52
C ARG A 60 -12.85 -20.64 -27.64
N GLU A 61 -11.90 -20.55 -28.56
CA GLU A 61 -11.72 -21.49 -29.66
C GLU A 61 -11.34 -22.88 -29.15
N ASP A 62 -10.42 -22.95 -28.17
CA ASP A 62 -10.03 -24.21 -27.52
C ASP A 62 -11.25 -24.86 -26.82
N ALA A 63 -12.00 -24.07 -26.06
CA ALA A 63 -13.19 -24.54 -25.33
C ALA A 63 -14.31 -24.97 -26.29
N ALA A 64 -14.58 -24.19 -27.34
CA ALA A 64 -15.59 -24.52 -28.36
C ALA A 64 -15.20 -25.76 -29.16
N TYR A 65 -13.91 -25.92 -29.47
CA TYR A 65 -13.38 -27.11 -30.14
C TYR A 65 -13.63 -28.36 -29.29
N LEU A 66 -13.28 -28.32 -28.00
CA LEU A 66 -13.47 -29.44 -27.09
C LEU A 66 -14.96 -29.78 -26.89
N LYS A 67 -15.80 -28.76 -26.64
CA LYS A 67 -17.26 -28.90 -26.51
C LYS A 67 -17.91 -29.51 -27.74
N SER A 68 -17.47 -29.14 -28.95
CA SER A 68 -18.00 -29.73 -30.19
C SER A 68 -17.69 -31.22 -30.29
N ARG A 69 -16.48 -31.63 -29.88
CA ARG A 69 -16.07 -33.05 -29.88
C ARG A 69 -16.82 -33.84 -28.81
N GLU A 70 -16.97 -33.28 -27.62
CA GLU A 70 -17.75 -33.89 -26.55
C GLU A 70 -19.21 -34.08 -26.99
N ALA A 71 -19.85 -33.04 -27.53
CA ALA A 71 -21.23 -33.10 -28.01
C ALA A 71 -21.45 -34.18 -29.08
N ARG A 72 -20.44 -34.42 -29.93
CA ARG A 72 -20.47 -35.52 -30.89
C ARG A 72 -20.32 -36.89 -30.22
N ALA A 73 -19.50 -37.00 -29.18
CA ALA A 73 -19.26 -38.25 -28.46
C ALA A 73 -20.41 -38.64 -27.52
N ILE A 74 -21.02 -37.68 -26.82
CA ILE A 74 -22.08 -37.93 -25.82
C ILE A 74 -23.49 -37.57 -26.29
N GLY A 75 -23.61 -36.88 -27.43
CA GLY A 75 -24.89 -36.50 -28.04
C GLY A 75 -25.58 -35.29 -27.40
N THR A 76 -24.91 -34.55 -26.52
CA THR A 76 -25.48 -33.37 -25.85
C THR A 76 -24.69 -32.10 -26.18
N ASN A 77 -25.39 -31.04 -26.56
CA ASN A 77 -24.76 -29.77 -26.93
C ASN A 77 -24.13 -29.02 -25.75
N ASN A 78 -24.57 -29.33 -24.53
CA ASN A 78 -24.02 -28.75 -23.32
C ASN A 78 -23.08 -29.77 -22.64
N PRO A 79 -21.87 -29.34 -22.26
CA PRO A 79 -20.96 -30.18 -21.52
C PRO A 79 -21.55 -30.49 -20.14
N PRO A 80 -21.38 -31.72 -19.62
CA PRO A 80 -21.75 -32.05 -18.25
C PRO A 80 -21.01 -31.15 -17.25
N ALA A 81 -21.65 -30.81 -16.13
CA ALA A 81 -20.98 -30.10 -15.05
C ALA A 81 -19.80 -30.93 -14.51
N GLY A 82 -18.64 -30.29 -14.31
CA GLY A 82 -17.40 -30.96 -13.89
C GLY A 82 -16.70 -31.79 -14.97
N SER A 83 -17.11 -31.64 -16.23
CA SER A 83 -16.36 -32.17 -17.37
C SER A 83 -15.20 -31.24 -17.75
N VAL A 84 -14.20 -31.80 -18.43
CA VAL A 84 -13.06 -31.04 -18.95
C VAL A 84 -13.51 -29.92 -19.89
N SER A 85 -14.57 -30.12 -20.66
CA SER A 85 -15.13 -29.07 -21.52
C SER A 85 -15.76 -27.94 -20.73
N ALA A 86 -16.43 -28.24 -19.61
CA ALA A 86 -16.98 -27.21 -18.72
C ALA A 86 -15.86 -26.41 -18.04
N ASP A 87 -14.79 -27.08 -17.61
CA ASP A 87 -13.61 -26.42 -17.01
C ASP A 87 -12.87 -25.56 -18.05
N ALA A 88 -12.74 -26.05 -19.30
CA ALA A 88 -12.17 -25.28 -20.39
C ALA A 88 -13.03 -24.07 -20.78
N GLU A 89 -14.36 -24.19 -20.79
CA GLU A 89 -15.27 -23.06 -21.00
C GLU A 89 -15.15 -22.01 -19.89
N HIS A 90 -15.03 -22.43 -18.64
CA HIS A 90 -14.80 -21.54 -17.51
C HIS A 90 -13.49 -20.78 -17.65
N LEU A 91 -12.39 -21.50 -17.87
CA LEU A 91 -11.06 -20.91 -17.95
C LEU A 91 -10.91 -19.99 -19.18
N ALA A 92 -11.51 -20.35 -20.32
CA ALA A 92 -11.57 -19.49 -21.49
C ALA A 92 -12.39 -18.21 -21.25
N ALA A 93 -13.46 -18.29 -20.46
CA ALA A 93 -14.26 -17.13 -20.09
C ALA A 93 -13.51 -16.21 -19.12
N GLU A 94 -12.77 -16.78 -18.16
CA GLU A 94 -11.88 -16.04 -17.25
C GLU A 94 -10.77 -15.31 -18.00
N ASN A 95 -10.07 -16.00 -18.91
CA ASN A 95 -9.01 -15.41 -19.73
C ASN A 95 -9.56 -14.34 -20.68
N LEU A 96 -10.75 -14.54 -21.26
CA LEU A 96 -11.38 -13.50 -22.06
C LEU A 96 -11.85 -12.32 -21.20
N GLY A 97 -12.31 -12.57 -19.97
CA GLY A 97 -12.63 -11.53 -18.99
C GLY A 97 -11.41 -10.65 -18.69
N ALA A 98 -10.26 -11.28 -18.40
CA ALA A 98 -9.00 -10.60 -18.15
C ALA A 98 -8.50 -9.76 -19.36
N THR A 99 -8.69 -10.26 -20.58
CA THR A 99 -8.30 -9.53 -21.81
C THR A 99 -9.30 -8.46 -22.25
N LYS A 100 -10.60 -8.61 -21.92
CA LYS A 100 -11.62 -7.58 -22.14
C LYS A 100 -11.58 -6.46 -21.11
N ASP A 101 -11.25 -6.75 -19.85
CA ASP A 101 -11.01 -5.73 -18.83
C ASP A 101 -9.76 -4.87 -19.15
N SER A 102 -8.86 -5.38 -19.98
CA SER A 102 -7.72 -4.62 -20.51
C SER A 102 -8.07 -3.71 -21.69
N SER A 103 -9.23 -3.88 -22.34
CA SER A 103 -9.52 -3.24 -23.64
C SER A 103 -10.88 -2.54 -23.78
N ASN A 104 -11.90 -2.80 -22.95
CA ASN A 104 -13.16 -2.04 -23.07
C ASN A 104 -14.08 -2.12 -21.83
N ALA A 105 -14.13 -1.02 -21.08
CA ALA A 105 -15.23 -0.70 -20.19
C ALA A 105 -16.51 -0.51 -21.03
N GLY A 106 -17.31 -1.57 -21.21
CA GLY A 106 -18.52 -1.45 -22.02
C GLY A 106 -19.31 -2.73 -22.18
N ALA A 107 -20.32 -2.87 -21.33
CA ALA A 107 -21.55 -3.65 -21.52
C ALA A 107 -21.41 -5.16 -21.77
N GLY A 108 -21.85 -5.94 -20.77
CA GLY A 108 -22.39 -7.27 -21.02
C GLY A 108 -22.24 -8.29 -19.90
N GLY A 109 -23.15 -8.25 -18.92
CA GLY A 109 -23.65 -9.44 -18.24
C GLY A 109 -22.69 -10.19 -17.30
N VAL A 110 -22.34 -9.59 -16.17
CA VAL A 110 -21.97 -10.32 -14.95
C VAL A 110 -22.78 -9.78 -13.79
N ASN A 111 -23.17 -10.67 -12.87
CA ASN A 111 -23.91 -10.31 -11.66
C ASN A 111 -23.18 -9.15 -10.95
N PRO A 112 -23.79 -7.95 -10.85
CA PRO A 112 -23.12 -6.74 -10.36
C PRO A 112 -22.48 -6.94 -8.97
N ALA A 113 -23.04 -7.85 -8.16
CA ALA A 113 -22.52 -8.18 -6.85
C ALA A 113 -21.17 -8.93 -6.90
N HIS A 114 -20.97 -9.84 -7.85
CA HIS A 114 -19.72 -10.59 -8.01
C HIS A 114 -18.61 -9.73 -8.63
N GLN A 115 -18.94 -8.92 -9.64
CA GLN A 115 -18.00 -7.96 -10.21
C GLN A 115 -17.59 -6.91 -9.17
N SER A 116 -18.56 -6.39 -8.40
CA SER A 116 -18.28 -5.47 -7.31
C SER A 116 -17.39 -6.10 -6.23
N ALA A 117 -17.61 -7.37 -5.87
CA ALA A 117 -16.76 -8.08 -4.91
C ALA A 117 -15.32 -8.25 -5.42
N GLN A 118 -15.14 -8.70 -6.66
CA GLN A 118 -13.82 -8.85 -7.27
C GLN A 118 -13.09 -7.51 -7.41
N THR A 119 -13.77 -6.45 -7.84
CA THR A 119 -13.20 -5.09 -7.89
C THR A 119 -12.77 -4.61 -6.50
N LYS A 120 -13.54 -4.88 -5.44
CA LYS A 120 -13.18 -4.52 -4.06
C LYS A 120 -11.93 -5.26 -3.58
N ILE A 121 -11.82 -6.56 -3.88
CA ILE A 121 -10.65 -7.37 -3.54
C ILE A 121 -9.41 -6.86 -4.28
N HIS A 122 -9.49 -6.69 -5.59
CA HIS A 122 -8.37 -6.17 -6.39
C HIS A 122 -7.93 -4.77 -5.94
N ASN A 123 -8.90 -3.89 -5.65
CA ASN A 123 -8.63 -2.58 -5.09
C ASN A 123 -7.89 -2.67 -3.75
N TYR A 124 -8.26 -3.61 -2.89
CA TYR A 124 -7.56 -3.85 -1.64
C TYR A 124 -6.15 -4.39 -1.87
N GLU A 125 -5.96 -5.37 -2.75
CA GLU A 125 -4.63 -5.93 -3.07
C GLU A 125 -3.66 -4.88 -3.62
N GLN A 126 -4.13 -3.99 -4.48
CA GLN A 126 -3.32 -2.86 -4.98
C GLN A 126 -2.89 -1.93 -3.85
N ALA A 127 -3.83 -1.53 -2.98
CA ALA A 127 -3.52 -0.67 -1.85
C ALA A 127 -2.61 -1.37 -0.83
N ALA A 128 -2.80 -2.67 -0.61
CA ALA A 128 -1.96 -3.48 0.25
C ALA A 128 -0.53 -3.57 -0.31
N SER A 129 -0.38 -3.66 -1.62
CA SER A 129 0.94 -3.65 -2.27
C SER A 129 1.62 -2.29 -2.14
N GLU A 130 0.89 -1.20 -2.40
CA GLU A 130 1.40 0.17 -2.32
C GLU A 130 1.81 0.55 -0.88
N VAL A 131 0.88 0.41 0.07
CA VAL A 131 1.11 0.76 1.48
C VAL A 131 2.04 -0.25 2.14
N GLY A 132 1.92 -1.54 1.81
CA GLY A 132 2.81 -2.59 2.32
C GLY A 132 4.27 -2.37 1.90
N SER A 133 4.52 -2.01 0.63
CA SER A 133 5.87 -1.65 0.18
C SER A 133 6.39 -0.42 0.94
N LYS A 134 5.55 0.60 1.11
CA LYS A 134 5.89 1.80 1.90
C LYS A 134 6.19 1.47 3.37
N MET A 135 5.44 0.56 3.98
CA MET A 135 5.67 0.08 5.35
C MET A 135 7.01 -0.67 5.47
N GLN A 136 7.41 -1.40 4.43
CA GLN A 136 8.66 -2.17 4.43
C GLN A 136 9.88 -1.30 4.15
N ASP A 137 9.80 -0.43 3.14
CA ASP A 137 10.94 0.36 2.66
C ASP A 137 11.15 1.64 3.48
N ALA A 138 10.06 2.26 3.93
CA ALA A 138 10.08 3.53 4.64
C ALA A 138 8.99 3.59 5.72
N PRO A 139 9.04 2.72 6.75
CA PRO A 139 8.02 2.65 7.81
C PRO A 139 7.78 3.98 8.49
N GLY A 140 8.81 4.82 8.61
CA GLY A 140 8.72 6.17 9.20
C GLY A 140 8.00 7.23 8.34
N SER A 141 7.58 6.88 7.13
CA SER A 141 6.87 7.74 6.17
C SER A 141 5.39 7.38 6.02
N VAL A 142 4.94 6.31 6.69
CA VAL A 142 3.54 5.88 6.70
C VAL A 142 2.72 6.91 7.48
N THR A 143 1.66 7.41 6.85
CA THR A 143 0.78 8.46 7.38
C THR A 143 -0.60 7.90 7.74
N GLU A 144 -1.39 8.67 8.49
CA GLU A 144 -2.80 8.33 8.75
C GLU A 144 -3.59 8.17 7.45
N SER A 145 -3.27 8.96 6.41
CA SER A 145 -3.91 8.85 5.10
C SER A 145 -3.62 7.50 4.42
N ASP A 146 -2.39 6.99 4.52
CA ASP A 146 -2.02 5.67 3.98
C ASP A 146 -2.77 4.56 4.72
N ALA A 147 -2.86 4.66 6.05
CA ALA A 147 -3.58 3.71 6.89
C ALA A 147 -5.09 3.71 6.60
N ALA A 148 -5.71 4.90 6.55
CA ALA A 148 -7.14 5.07 6.25
C ALA A 148 -7.49 4.59 4.83
N TYR A 149 -6.61 4.83 3.86
CA TYR A 149 -6.76 4.33 2.49
C TYR A 149 -6.82 2.81 2.43
N LEU A 150 -5.91 2.15 3.15
CA LEU A 150 -5.85 0.69 3.24
C LEU A 150 -7.04 0.10 4.01
N HIS A 151 -7.37 0.67 5.18
CA HIS A 151 -8.52 0.27 6.01
C HIS A 151 -9.84 0.39 5.24
N SER A 152 -10.06 1.50 4.53
CA SER A 152 -11.28 1.72 3.74
C SER A 152 -11.46 0.67 2.63
N ARG A 153 -10.38 0.13 2.09
CA ARG A 153 -10.42 -0.92 1.06
C ARG A 153 -10.56 -2.31 1.67
N GLU A 154 -9.88 -2.58 2.78
CA GLU A 154 -10.05 -3.82 3.54
C GLU A 154 -11.51 -3.97 4.02
N ALA A 155 -12.10 -2.92 4.58
CA ALA A 155 -13.48 -2.95 5.08
C ALA A 155 -14.50 -3.22 3.97
N ARG A 156 -14.25 -2.72 2.76
CA ARG A 156 -15.10 -2.99 1.59
C ARG A 156 -14.91 -4.41 1.06
N ALA A 157 -13.69 -4.94 1.10
CA ALA A 157 -13.38 -6.28 0.62
C ALA A 157 -13.85 -7.38 1.58
N SER A 158 -13.63 -7.21 2.89
CA SER A 158 -14.00 -8.18 3.93
C SER A 158 -15.44 -8.02 4.43
N GLY A 159 -16.04 -6.84 4.23
CA GLY A 159 -17.34 -6.48 4.79
C GLY A 159 -17.29 -6.14 6.29
N GLN A 160 -16.11 -6.10 6.91
CA GLN A 160 -15.93 -5.77 8.32
C GLN A 160 -15.51 -4.31 8.49
N ALA A 161 -16.20 -3.58 9.36
CA ALA A 161 -15.93 -2.15 9.56
C ALA A 161 -14.56 -1.88 10.20
N ASN A 162 -14.05 -2.81 11.01
CA ASN A 162 -12.77 -2.68 11.70
C ASN A 162 -11.76 -3.68 11.13
N PRO A 163 -10.49 -3.28 11.02
CA PRO A 163 -9.45 -4.18 10.52
C PRO A 163 -9.27 -5.36 11.48
N PRO A 164 -9.12 -6.60 10.97
CA PRO A 164 -8.79 -7.74 11.80
C PRO A 164 -7.48 -7.51 12.57
N PRO A 165 -7.36 -7.93 13.84
CA PRO A 165 -6.09 -7.88 14.55
C PRO A 165 -4.98 -8.57 13.77
N GLY A 166 -3.86 -7.87 13.56
CA GLY A 166 -2.72 -8.37 12.78
C GLY A 166 -2.85 -8.20 11.27
N SER A 167 -3.95 -7.64 10.75
CA SER A 167 -4.05 -7.30 9.33
C SER A 167 -3.05 -6.21 8.92
N LEU A 168 -2.81 -6.09 7.62
CA LEU A 168 -1.92 -5.07 7.08
C LEU A 168 -2.42 -3.65 7.43
N SER A 169 -3.74 -3.43 7.41
CA SER A 169 -4.36 -2.15 7.79
C SER A 169 -4.14 -1.84 9.27
N ALA A 170 -4.30 -2.83 10.15
CA ALA A 170 -4.04 -2.65 11.58
C ALA A 170 -2.55 -2.32 11.86
N GLN A 171 -1.64 -2.93 11.10
CA GLN A 171 -0.21 -2.61 11.17
C GLN A 171 0.10 -1.22 10.62
N ALA A 172 -0.56 -0.81 9.54
CA ALA A 172 -0.43 0.53 8.96
C ALA A 172 -0.95 1.61 9.91
N GLU A 173 -2.10 1.40 10.58
CA GLU A 173 -2.64 2.29 11.61
C GLU A 173 -1.66 2.43 12.78
N HIS A 174 -1.08 1.32 13.25
CA HIS A 174 -0.10 1.35 14.32
C HIS A 174 1.15 2.16 13.95
N LEU A 175 1.69 1.94 12.74
CA LEU A 175 2.84 2.69 12.22
C LEU A 175 2.52 4.17 12.04
N ALA A 176 1.34 4.49 11.50
CA ALA A 176 0.88 5.87 11.34
C ALA A 176 0.77 6.57 12.71
N ALA A 177 0.16 5.94 13.71
CA ALA A 177 0.04 6.50 15.05
C ALA A 177 1.42 6.71 15.71
N ILE A 178 2.36 5.78 15.53
CA ILE A 178 3.75 5.97 15.99
C ILE A 178 4.41 7.15 15.27
N ASN A 179 4.23 7.26 13.96
CA ASN A 179 4.83 8.33 13.17
C ASN A 179 4.23 9.69 13.49
N GLU A 180 2.92 9.78 13.75
CA GLU A 180 2.27 10.97 14.26
C GLU A 180 2.75 11.31 15.67
N GLY A 181 2.86 10.32 16.56
CA GLY A 181 3.47 10.50 17.88
C GLY A 181 4.91 11.00 17.79
N ARG A 182 5.68 10.53 16.81
CA ARG A 182 7.05 10.99 16.56
C ARG A 182 7.08 12.36 15.91
N ALA A 183 6.16 12.67 14.99
CA ALA A 183 6.05 13.97 14.35
C ALA A 183 5.58 15.05 15.34
N THR A 184 4.66 14.72 16.25
CA THR A 184 4.24 15.58 17.36
C THR A 184 5.32 15.71 18.43
N ALA A 185 6.09 14.65 18.70
CA ALA A 185 7.27 14.72 19.57
C ALA A 185 8.41 15.53 18.92
N GLN A 186 8.60 15.46 17.61
CA GLN A 186 9.58 16.24 16.85
C GLN A 186 9.11 17.67 16.63
N ALA A 187 7.81 17.91 16.48
CA ALA A 187 7.23 19.24 16.49
C ALA A 187 7.34 19.86 17.88
N SER A 188 7.13 19.09 18.95
CA SER A 188 7.31 19.58 20.33
C SER A 188 8.78 19.66 20.77
N ALA A 189 9.71 18.92 20.13
CA ALA A 189 11.15 19.07 20.31
C ALA A 189 11.77 20.15 19.41
N GLY A 190 11.19 20.39 18.23
CA GLY A 190 11.53 21.49 17.31
C GLY A 190 10.88 22.81 17.72
N VAL A 191 9.84 22.77 18.55
CA VAL A 191 9.53 23.83 19.52
C VAL A 191 10.56 23.68 20.65
N GLU A 192 11.79 24.11 20.39
CA GLU A 192 12.66 24.52 21.49
C GLU A 192 11.81 25.38 22.42
N ASN A 193 11.81 25.04 23.72
CA ASN A 193 11.24 25.81 24.83
C ASN A 193 11.14 27.32 24.53
N ASN A 194 10.06 27.72 23.88
CA ASN A 194 9.63 29.10 23.68
C ASN A 194 8.53 29.38 24.69
N ASP A 195 8.72 28.94 25.94
CA ASP A 195 8.05 29.61 27.03
C ASP A 195 8.50 31.09 26.95
N PRO A 196 7.60 32.04 26.67
CA PRO A 196 7.98 33.44 26.50
C PRO A 196 8.71 33.98 27.73
N ALA A 197 8.42 33.45 28.92
CA ALA A 197 9.12 33.81 30.14
C ALA A 197 10.57 33.31 30.16
N SER A 198 10.82 32.08 29.71
CA SER A 198 12.16 31.49 29.60
C SER A 198 13.02 32.16 28.52
N GLN A 199 12.46 32.49 27.36
CA GLN A 199 13.17 33.26 26.32
C GLN A 199 13.49 34.68 26.79
N SER A 200 12.51 35.37 27.38
CA SER A 200 12.73 36.69 27.98
C SER A 200 13.79 36.66 29.09
N ALA A 201 13.88 35.58 29.89
CA ALA A 201 14.95 35.42 30.88
C ALA A 201 16.32 35.24 30.22
N LYS A 202 16.43 34.40 29.18
CA LYS A 202 17.67 34.21 28.41
C LYS A 202 18.13 35.50 27.73
N ASP A 203 17.21 36.22 27.10
CA ASP A 203 17.51 37.50 26.45
C ASP A 203 18.02 38.53 27.46
N ARG A 204 17.41 38.60 28.65
CA ARG A 204 17.87 39.52 29.70
C ARG A 204 19.27 39.19 30.18
N LEU A 205 19.59 37.90 30.33
CA LEU A 205 20.94 37.44 30.70
C LEU A 205 21.97 37.73 29.60
N HIS A 206 21.64 37.43 28.33
CA HIS A 206 22.53 37.71 27.21
C HIS A 206 22.83 39.21 27.07
N ASN A 207 21.79 40.05 27.13
CA ASN A 207 21.95 41.50 27.07
C ASN A 207 22.80 42.05 28.23
N LEU A 208 22.73 41.44 29.42
CA LEU A 208 23.59 41.80 30.55
C LEU A 208 25.03 41.37 30.33
N GLU A 209 25.25 40.16 29.82
CA GLU A 209 26.59 39.65 29.52
C GLU A 209 27.30 40.52 28.47
N GLU A 210 26.59 40.91 27.41
CA GLU A 210 27.13 41.82 26.39
C GLU A 210 27.49 43.20 26.98
N ALA A 211 26.61 43.78 27.80
CA ALA A 211 26.89 45.06 28.46
C ALA A 211 28.08 44.93 29.42
N THR A 212 28.17 43.83 30.16
CA THR A 212 29.27 43.53 31.09
C THR A 212 30.59 43.39 30.35
N SER A 213 30.59 42.71 29.19
CA SER A 213 31.79 42.59 28.36
C SER A 213 32.23 43.94 27.80
N GLN A 214 31.31 44.74 27.25
CA GLN A 214 31.63 46.04 26.66
C GLN A 214 32.13 47.04 27.72
N VAL A 215 31.37 47.23 28.79
CA VAL A 215 31.73 48.19 29.85
C VAL A 215 32.88 47.67 30.70
N GLY A 216 32.95 46.37 30.98
CA GLY A 216 34.07 45.75 31.69
C GLY A 216 35.39 45.88 30.94
N GLN A 217 35.40 45.72 29.61
CA GLN A 217 36.58 46.00 28.80
C GLN A 217 36.99 47.47 28.87
N LYS A 218 36.02 48.39 28.85
CA LYS A 218 36.26 49.83 28.99
C LYS A 218 36.83 50.17 30.36
N MET A 219 36.29 49.62 31.44
CA MET A 219 36.81 49.76 32.80
C MET A 219 38.26 49.25 32.93
N ALA A 220 38.59 48.14 32.26
CA ALA A 220 39.93 47.55 32.31
C ALA A 220 40.97 48.31 31.48
N ARG A 221 40.58 48.81 30.30
CA ARG A 221 41.52 49.47 29.35
C ARG A 221 41.62 50.96 29.55
N ASP A 222 40.50 51.60 29.89
CA ASP A 222 40.40 53.05 29.97
C ASP A 222 39.41 53.48 31.07
N PRO A 223 39.77 53.23 32.35
CA PRO A 223 38.89 53.52 33.48
C PRO A 223 38.52 55.01 33.59
N GLY A 224 39.33 55.92 33.05
CA GLY A 224 39.08 57.37 33.07
C GLY A 224 37.95 57.83 32.15
N HIS A 225 37.54 57.00 31.18
CA HIS A 225 36.47 57.30 30.23
C HIS A 225 35.18 56.53 30.51
N VAL A 226 35.10 55.82 31.64
CA VAL A 226 33.83 55.22 32.10
C VAL A 226 32.87 56.35 32.47
N THR A 227 31.73 56.37 31.79
CA THR A 227 30.71 57.43 31.91
C THR A 227 29.52 56.95 32.75
N LYS A 228 28.67 57.91 33.14
CA LYS A 228 27.41 57.62 33.83
C LYS A 228 26.45 56.81 32.96
N ASP A 229 26.48 56.98 31.64
CA ASP A 229 25.67 56.18 30.71
C ASP A 229 26.11 54.72 30.69
N ASP A 230 27.42 54.46 30.72
CA ASP A 230 27.97 53.09 30.81
C ASP A 230 27.50 52.41 32.12
N ALA A 231 27.53 53.15 33.23
CA ALA A 231 27.11 52.66 34.53
C ALA A 231 25.59 52.43 34.61
N ASN A 232 24.78 53.32 34.04
CA ASN A 232 23.33 53.20 33.97
C ASN A 232 22.89 52.04 33.07
N LEU A 233 23.61 51.82 31.96
CA LEU A 233 23.35 50.69 31.07
C LEU A 233 23.51 49.36 31.81
N LEU A 234 24.63 49.16 32.51
CA LEU A 234 24.87 47.96 33.31
C LEU A 234 23.80 47.77 34.40
N HIS A 235 23.53 48.83 35.17
CA HIS A 235 22.53 48.80 36.23
C HIS A 235 21.15 48.38 35.70
N SER A 236 20.71 48.95 34.58
CA SER A 236 19.42 48.61 33.96
C SER A 236 19.37 47.17 33.44
N ARG A 237 20.47 46.64 32.91
CA ARG A 237 20.51 45.24 32.43
C ARG A 237 20.54 44.25 33.59
N GLU A 238 21.25 44.57 34.66
CA GLU A 238 21.36 43.73 35.85
C GLU A 238 20.03 43.67 36.61
N GLU A 239 19.38 44.82 36.82
CA GLU A 239 18.06 44.88 37.44
C GLU A 239 17.00 44.12 36.63
N ARG A 240 17.07 44.15 35.29
CA ARG A 240 16.17 43.35 34.45
C ARG A 240 16.43 41.85 34.57
N ALA A 241 17.69 41.44 34.66
CA ALA A 241 18.09 40.04 34.70
C ALA A 241 17.88 39.40 36.09
N PHE A 242 18.23 40.11 37.15
CA PHE A 242 18.28 39.58 38.52
C PHE A 242 17.32 40.28 39.49
N GLY A 243 16.73 41.42 39.12
CA GLY A 243 15.81 42.19 39.98
C GLY A 243 16.49 43.11 40.99
N GLU A 244 17.80 42.96 41.19
CA GLU A 244 18.62 43.81 42.05
C GLU A 244 20.03 43.95 41.49
N THR A 245 20.77 44.95 41.97
CA THR A 245 22.18 45.14 41.64
C THR A 245 23.04 44.58 42.77
N GLU A 246 23.96 43.69 42.44
CA GLU A 246 24.83 43.10 43.44
C GLU A 246 25.78 44.15 44.03
N LYS A 247 25.79 44.28 45.35
CA LYS A 247 26.70 45.19 46.06
C LYS A 247 28.15 44.75 45.83
N GLY A 248 28.93 45.58 45.13
CA GLY A 248 30.33 45.28 44.78
C GLY A 248 30.50 44.58 43.43
N GLY A 249 29.40 44.28 42.73
CA GLY A 249 29.42 43.75 41.36
C GLY A 249 29.90 44.78 40.33
N ILE A 250 30.01 44.35 39.07
CA ILE A 250 30.57 45.17 37.98
C ILE A 250 29.79 46.48 37.78
N SER A 251 28.46 46.46 37.92
CA SER A 251 27.64 47.69 37.84
C SER A 251 27.94 48.67 38.97
N ALA A 252 28.12 48.19 40.20
CA ALA A 252 28.47 49.04 41.34
C ALA A 252 29.89 49.65 41.17
N GLN A 253 30.82 48.87 40.61
CA GLN A 253 32.16 49.36 40.27
C GLN A 253 32.11 50.41 39.16
N ALA A 254 31.32 50.18 38.10
CA ALA A 254 31.13 51.14 37.02
C ALA A 254 30.52 52.47 37.53
N GLN A 255 29.52 52.42 38.42
CA GLN A 255 28.95 53.61 39.06
C GLN A 255 29.97 54.37 39.90
N SER A 256 30.80 53.66 40.68
CA SER A 256 31.86 54.30 41.47
C SER A 256 32.91 54.97 40.59
N MET A 257 33.36 54.29 39.52
CA MET A 257 34.32 54.84 38.57
C MET A 257 33.76 56.06 37.83
N ALA A 258 32.52 55.97 37.34
CA ALA A 258 31.84 57.09 36.69
C ALA A 258 31.74 58.32 37.60
N ALA A 259 31.32 58.13 38.87
CA ALA A 259 31.24 59.22 39.84
C ALA A 259 32.61 59.86 40.14
N GLN A 260 33.67 59.06 40.21
CA GLN A 260 35.03 59.57 40.37
C GLN A 260 35.51 60.35 39.14
N ASN A 261 35.15 59.92 37.93
CA ASN A 261 35.52 60.61 36.69
C ASN A 261 34.77 61.93 36.52
N GLU A 262 33.48 61.96 36.88
CA GLU A 262 32.69 63.20 36.92
C GLU A 262 33.26 64.21 37.94
N GLY A 263 33.64 63.73 39.12
CA GLY A 263 34.24 64.57 40.18
C GLY A 263 35.65 65.09 39.86
N LYS A 264 36.39 64.44 38.95
CA LYS A 264 37.69 64.90 38.45
C LYS A 264 37.57 65.86 37.26
N SER A 265 36.42 65.87 36.59
CA SER A 265 36.14 66.72 35.42
C SER A 265 35.44 68.04 35.79
N SER A 266 35.15 68.23 37.09
CA SER A 266 34.57 69.44 37.68
C SER A 266 35.67 70.28 38.35
#